data_AF-A0A9E3NRT1-F1
#
_entry.id   AF-A0A9E3NRT1-F1
#
_cell.length_a   1.000
_cell.length_b   1.000
_cell.length_c   1.000
_cell.angle_alpha   90.00
_cell.angle_beta   90.00
_cell.angle_gamma   90.00
#
_symmetry.space_group_name_H-M   'P 1'
#
loop_
_entity.id
_entity.type
_entity.pdbx_description
1 polymer ?
#
loop_
_entity_poly.entity_id
_entity_poly.type
_entity_poly.pdbx_seq_one_letter_code
_entity_poly.pdbx_strand_id
1 'polypeptide(L)'
;MSADETLTAWREHDAQHALHAVDDAAIAAADAPRALVLELLAKKAEPSDARDLYNACARLGRLLAEAGASPTLAIATIDGAAKAIARAGEALDERRLMPCRASLAEGYCSVVVESERAAARRGWEYPSCAVRIDDRTVAIVAAPGDDDDAVADWAARVALGASKDRYARAHLGEGDARTRAELEQALSLVGIAVARGREEPRSWLRFWKR
;
A
#
# COMPACT_ATOMS: atom_id res chain seq x y z
N MET A 1 -36.85 -6.93 13.34
CA MET A 1 -36.14 -5.97 12.50
C MET A 1 -35.80 -6.69 11.20
N SER A 2 -35.96 -6.06 10.04
CA SER A 2 -35.54 -6.66 8.77
C SER A 2 -34.01 -6.63 8.64
N ALA A 3 -33.44 -7.46 7.76
CA ALA A 3 -31.99 -7.45 7.49
C ALA A 3 -31.50 -6.05 7.03
N ASP A 4 -32.32 -5.34 6.24
CA ASP A 4 -32.04 -3.98 5.78
C ASP A 4 -32.05 -2.97 6.94
N GLU A 5 -32.96 -3.13 7.91
CA GLU A 5 -32.99 -2.30 9.11
C GLU A 5 -31.76 -2.54 10.00
N THR A 6 -31.30 -3.79 10.14
CA THR A 6 -30.07 -4.13 10.86
C THR A 6 -28.83 -3.55 10.17
N LEU A 7 -28.76 -3.65 8.84
CA LEU A 7 -27.68 -3.03 8.06
C LEU A 7 -27.69 -1.50 8.21
N THR A 8 -28.87 -0.88 8.17
CA THR A 8 -29.04 0.56 8.38
C THR A 8 -28.56 0.96 9.78
N ALA A 9 -28.95 0.23 10.83
CA ALA A 9 -28.52 0.50 12.20
C ALA A 9 -26.99 0.37 12.37
N TRP A 10 -26.35 -0.57 11.67
CA TRP A 10 -24.90 -0.68 11.65
C TRP A 10 -24.27 0.54 10.96
N ARG A 11 -24.76 0.93 9.77
CA ARG A 11 -24.26 2.13 9.07
C ARG A 11 -24.37 3.39 9.92
N GLU A 12 -25.49 3.57 10.61
CA GLU A 12 -25.70 4.70 11.52
C GLU A 12 -24.69 4.69 12.67
N HIS A 13 -24.41 3.51 13.24
CA HIS A 13 -23.41 3.39 14.29
C HIS A 13 -21.99 3.72 13.78
N ASP A 14 -21.59 3.16 12.64
CA ASP A 14 -20.28 3.44 12.02
C ASP A 14 -20.15 4.93 11.68
N ALA A 15 -21.19 5.56 11.13
CA ALA A 15 -21.20 6.98 10.77
C ALA A 15 -21.08 7.91 12.00
N GLN A 16 -21.60 7.51 13.16
CA GLN A 16 -21.39 8.26 14.42
C GLN A 16 -19.94 8.23 14.91
N HIS A 17 -19.15 7.25 14.45
CA HIS A 17 -17.75 7.05 14.86
C HIS A 17 -16.77 7.34 13.72
N ALA A 18 -17.28 7.71 12.55
CA ALA A 18 -16.50 8.23 11.43
C ALA A 18 -15.83 9.54 11.84
N LEU A 19 -14.50 9.59 11.73
CA LEU A 19 -13.71 10.78 12.10
C LEU A 19 -13.38 11.63 10.88
N HIS A 20 -13.45 11.04 9.68
CA HIS A 20 -13.05 11.68 8.43
C HIS A 20 -14.13 11.52 7.37
N ALA A 21 -14.25 12.50 6.46
CA ALA A 21 -15.21 12.42 5.34
C ALA A 21 -15.00 11.19 4.43
N VAL A 22 -13.77 10.65 4.39
CA VAL A 22 -13.47 9.40 3.65
C VAL A 22 -14.11 8.17 4.30
N ASP A 23 -14.35 8.19 5.60
CA ASP A 23 -15.02 7.10 6.32
C ASP A 23 -16.47 6.94 5.84
N ASP A 24 -17.20 8.04 5.61
CA ASP A 24 -18.58 8.02 5.13
C ASP A 24 -18.69 7.33 3.75
N ALA A 25 -17.77 7.64 2.84
CA ALA A 25 -17.70 7.02 1.53
C ALA A 25 -17.35 5.52 1.63
N ALA A 26 -16.41 5.16 2.51
CA ALA A 26 -16.04 3.77 2.74
C ALA A 26 -17.18 2.97 3.40
N ILE A 27 -17.97 3.59 4.28
CA ILE A 27 -19.17 2.99 4.86
C ILE A 27 -20.15 2.65 3.72
N ALA A 28 -20.50 3.62 2.87
CA ALA A 28 -21.44 3.38 1.77
C ALA A 28 -20.94 2.33 0.76
N ALA A 29 -19.63 2.30 0.47
CA ALA A 29 -19.05 1.35 -0.48
C ALA A 29 -19.03 -0.10 0.02
N ALA A 30 -19.16 -0.33 1.33
CA ALA A 30 -19.06 -1.64 1.96
C ALA A 30 -20.42 -2.20 2.44
N ASP A 31 -21.55 -1.77 1.87
CA ASP A 31 -22.87 -2.30 2.22
C ASP A 31 -23.02 -3.80 1.93
N ALA A 32 -22.63 -4.26 0.74
CA ALA A 32 -22.71 -5.67 0.35
C ALA A 32 -21.88 -6.60 1.27
N PRO A 33 -20.59 -6.32 1.55
CA PRO A 33 -19.82 -7.15 2.48
C PRO A 33 -20.33 -7.05 3.93
N ARG A 34 -20.89 -5.91 4.37
CA ARG A 34 -21.54 -5.81 5.69
C ARG A 34 -22.79 -6.69 5.79
N ALA A 35 -23.63 -6.70 4.76
CA ALA A 35 -24.81 -7.57 4.72
C ALA A 35 -24.42 -9.05 4.86
N LEU A 36 -23.36 -9.49 4.18
CA LEU A 36 -22.83 -10.85 4.31
C LEU A 36 -22.31 -11.14 5.72
N VAL A 37 -21.59 -10.21 6.35
CA VAL A 37 -21.10 -10.37 7.73
C VAL A 37 -22.27 -10.50 8.71
N LEU A 38 -23.32 -9.68 8.56
CA LEU A 38 -24.54 -9.80 9.39
C LEU A 38 -25.20 -11.17 9.20
N GLU A 39 -25.37 -11.62 7.96
CA GLU A 39 -25.95 -12.93 7.65
C GLU A 39 -25.19 -14.07 8.34
N LEU A 40 -23.85 -14.02 8.32
CA LEU A 40 -22.99 -15.06 8.90
C LEU A 40 -22.87 -14.96 10.44
N LEU A 41 -23.00 -13.76 11.02
CA LEU A 41 -23.02 -13.54 12.47
C LEU A 41 -24.34 -14.00 13.10
N ALA A 42 -25.47 -13.77 12.43
CA ALA A 42 -26.79 -14.16 12.91
C ALA A 42 -27.07 -15.67 12.79
N LYS A 43 -26.32 -16.38 11.92
CA LYS A 43 -26.41 -17.85 11.81
C LYS A 43 -25.93 -18.54 13.08
N LYS A 44 -26.62 -19.62 13.46
CA LYS A 44 -26.21 -20.51 14.53
C LYS A 44 -24.86 -21.14 14.16
N ALA A 45 -23.91 -21.11 15.09
CA ALA A 45 -22.53 -21.47 14.81
C ALA A 45 -22.37 -22.97 14.49
N GLU A 46 -22.13 -23.28 13.22
CA GLU A 46 -21.57 -24.56 12.78
C GLU A 46 -20.07 -24.41 12.49
N PRO A 47 -19.24 -25.46 12.62
CA PRO A 47 -17.79 -25.36 12.43
C PRO A 47 -17.35 -24.84 11.06
N SER A 48 -18.11 -25.13 10.00
CA SER A 48 -17.87 -24.60 8.64
C SER A 48 -18.09 -23.09 8.56
N ASP A 49 -19.07 -22.58 9.30
CA ASP A 49 -19.56 -21.20 9.20
C ASP A 49 -18.61 -20.20 9.87
N ALA A 50 -17.72 -20.69 10.75
CA ALA A 50 -16.67 -19.89 11.35
C ALA A 50 -15.67 -19.40 10.28
N ARG A 51 -15.26 -20.28 9.35
CA ARG A 51 -14.30 -19.93 8.31
C ARG A 51 -14.86 -18.87 7.36
N ASP A 52 -16.09 -19.06 6.91
CA ASP A 52 -16.73 -18.13 5.98
C ASP A 52 -16.96 -16.76 6.60
N LEU A 53 -17.36 -16.73 7.88
CA LEU A 53 -17.48 -15.47 8.63
C LEU A 53 -16.14 -14.73 8.72
N TYR A 54 -15.06 -15.42 9.09
CA TYR A 54 -13.75 -14.79 9.24
C TYR A 54 -13.18 -14.32 7.90
N ASN A 55 -13.39 -15.08 6.83
CA ASN A 55 -13.07 -14.65 5.47
C ASN A 55 -13.88 -13.41 5.05
N ALA A 56 -15.17 -13.36 5.38
CA ALA A 56 -16.03 -12.21 5.10
C ALA A 56 -15.55 -10.96 5.87
N CYS A 57 -15.20 -11.11 7.15
CA CYS A 57 -14.62 -10.05 7.97
C CYS A 57 -13.28 -9.55 7.39
N ALA A 58 -12.38 -10.45 7.00
CA ALA A 58 -11.12 -10.08 6.36
C ALA A 58 -11.34 -9.33 5.04
N ARG A 59 -12.29 -9.81 4.22
CA ARG A 59 -12.65 -9.13 2.96
C ARG A 59 -13.25 -7.75 3.21
N LEU A 60 -14.10 -7.59 4.22
CA LEU A 60 -14.63 -6.29 4.64
C LEU A 60 -13.48 -5.35 5.04
N GLY A 61 -12.53 -5.83 5.84
CA GLY A 61 -11.34 -5.07 6.21
C GLY A 61 -10.53 -4.60 5.02
N ARG A 62 -10.30 -5.48 4.03
CA ARG A 62 -9.63 -5.11 2.77
C ARG A 62 -10.37 -4.01 2.02
N LEU A 63 -11.68 -4.17 1.83
CA LEU A 63 -12.51 -3.19 1.11
C LEU A 63 -12.55 -1.82 1.81
N LEU A 64 -12.59 -1.81 3.14
CA LEU A 64 -12.48 -0.57 3.91
C LEU A 64 -11.14 0.13 3.66
N ALA A 65 -10.03 -0.60 3.73
CA ALA A 65 -8.70 -0.06 3.46
C ALA A 65 -8.55 0.44 2.01
N GLU A 66 -9.06 -0.31 1.03
CA GLU A 66 -9.06 0.07 -0.39
C GLU A 66 -9.87 1.34 -0.64
N ALA A 67 -10.95 1.54 0.12
CA ALA A 67 -11.76 2.77 0.09
C ALA A 67 -11.13 3.94 0.89
N GLY A 68 -9.99 3.74 1.53
CA GLY A 68 -9.31 4.77 2.33
C GLY A 68 -9.95 5.04 3.69
N ALA A 69 -10.75 4.10 4.21
CA ALA A 69 -11.28 4.16 5.57
C ALA A 69 -10.15 4.38 6.58
N SER A 70 -10.44 5.08 7.67
CA SER A 70 -9.51 5.25 8.77
C SER A 70 -9.34 3.96 9.58
N PRO A 71 -8.18 3.79 10.26
CA PRO A 71 -7.99 2.70 11.20
C PRO A 71 -9.06 2.71 12.30
N THR A 72 -9.46 3.89 12.78
CA THR A 72 -10.50 4.04 13.82
C THR A 72 -11.82 3.39 13.40
N LEU A 73 -12.30 3.67 12.19
CA LEU A 73 -13.50 3.04 11.64
C LEU A 73 -13.31 1.51 11.56
N ALA A 74 -12.17 1.05 11.03
CA ALA A 74 -11.89 -0.37 10.86
C ALA A 74 -11.94 -1.14 12.20
N ILE A 75 -11.37 -0.60 13.29
CA ILE A 75 -11.35 -1.30 14.57
C ILE A 75 -12.76 -1.32 15.21
N ALA A 76 -13.56 -0.27 15.00
CA ALA A 76 -14.89 -0.13 15.60
C ALA A 76 -16.02 -0.86 14.84
N THR A 77 -15.81 -1.19 13.56
CA THR A 77 -16.92 -1.63 12.69
C THR A 77 -17.58 -2.94 13.14
N ILE A 78 -16.84 -3.93 13.66
CA ILE A 78 -17.44 -5.18 14.18
C ILE A 78 -18.27 -4.91 15.45
N ASP A 79 -17.91 -3.91 16.24
CA ASP A 79 -18.72 -3.51 17.41
C ASP A 79 -20.03 -2.87 16.97
N GLY A 80 -20.04 -2.19 15.82
CA GLY A 80 -21.25 -1.70 15.18
C GLY A 80 -22.18 -2.81 14.73
N ALA A 81 -21.63 -3.87 14.10
CA ALA A 81 -22.41 -5.07 13.75
C ALA A 81 -23.06 -5.70 14.98
N ALA A 82 -22.27 -5.90 16.05
CA ALA A 82 -22.76 -6.49 17.30
C ALA A 82 -23.89 -5.66 17.94
N LYS A 83 -23.75 -4.32 17.95
CA LYS A 83 -24.78 -3.40 18.45
C LYS A 83 -26.04 -3.43 17.59
N ALA A 84 -25.90 -3.50 16.27
CA ALA A 84 -27.03 -3.58 15.35
C ALA A 84 -27.83 -4.89 15.55
N ILE A 85 -27.15 -6.02 15.67
CA ILE A 85 -27.75 -7.34 15.96
C ILE A 85 -28.47 -7.32 17.33
N ALA A 86 -27.81 -6.77 18.36
CA ALA A 86 -28.42 -6.64 19.68
C ALA A 86 -29.69 -5.75 19.66
N ARG A 87 -29.66 -4.64 18.90
CA ARG A 87 -30.83 -3.77 18.68
C ARG A 87 -31.95 -4.47 17.92
N ALA A 88 -31.61 -5.41 17.03
CA ALA A 88 -32.57 -6.24 16.30
C ALA A 88 -33.29 -7.26 17.19
N GLY A 89 -32.77 -7.53 18.38
CA GLY A 89 -33.23 -8.61 19.26
C GLY A 89 -32.77 -10.00 18.81
N GLU A 90 -31.75 -10.06 17.95
CA GLU A 90 -31.20 -11.31 17.43
C GLU A 90 -30.15 -11.91 18.39
N ALA A 91 -30.04 -13.23 18.41
CA ALA A 91 -29.06 -13.92 19.23
C ALA A 91 -27.65 -13.76 18.64
N LEU A 92 -26.71 -13.27 19.45
CA LEU A 92 -25.31 -13.09 19.07
C LEU A 92 -24.42 -14.02 19.90
N ASP A 93 -23.60 -14.83 19.24
CA ASP A 93 -22.52 -15.56 19.91
C ASP A 93 -21.31 -14.65 20.10
N GLU A 94 -21.21 -14.05 21.28
CA GLU A 94 -20.14 -13.11 21.63
C GLU A 94 -18.73 -13.69 21.50
N ARG A 95 -18.58 -15.02 21.59
CA ARG A 95 -17.26 -15.70 21.46
C ARG A 95 -16.68 -15.53 20.06
N ARG A 96 -17.51 -15.26 19.05
CA ARG A 96 -17.11 -15.06 17.66
C ARG A 96 -16.61 -13.64 17.38
N LEU A 97 -16.89 -12.67 18.26
CA LEU A 97 -16.58 -11.25 18.01
C LEU A 97 -15.08 -10.99 17.97
N MET A 98 -14.30 -11.55 18.90
CA MET A 98 -12.85 -11.34 18.92
C MET A 98 -12.15 -11.86 17.66
N PRO A 99 -12.42 -13.10 17.20
CA PRO A 99 -11.94 -13.57 15.90
C PRO A 99 -12.38 -12.69 14.72
N CYS A 100 -13.63 -12.20 14.70
CA CYS A 100 -14.09 -11.30 13.63
C CYS A 100 -13.30 -10.00 13.58
N ARG A 101 -13.06 -9.37 14.74
CA ARG A 101 -12.21 -8.18 14.86
C ARG A 101 -10.80 -8.45 14.34
N ALA A 102 -10.20 -9.58 14.74
CA ALA A 102 -8.86 -9.96 14.31
C ALA A 102 -8.79 -10.16 12.79
N SER A 103 -9.71 -10.93 12.21
CA SER A 103 -9.72 -11.18 10.76
C SER A 103 -9.95 -9.90 9.97
N LEU A 104 -10.83 -9.01 10.43
CA LEU A 104 -11.02 -7.71 9.79
C LEU A 104 -9.76 -6.85 9.84
N ALA A 105 -9.09 -6.79 11.00
CA ALA A 105 -7.84 -6.06 11.16
C ALA A 105 -6.73 -6.63 10.29
N GLU A 106 -6.61 -7.95 10.17
CA GLU A 106 -5.66 -8.62 9.26
C GLU A 106 -5.93 -8.23 7.80
N GLY A 107 -7.19 -8.28 7.36
CA GLY A 107 -7.59 -7.85 6.04
C GLY A 107 -7.24 -6.39 5.76
N TYR A 108 -7.60 -5.49 6.67
CA TYR A 108 -7.29 -4.07 6.57
C TYR A 108 -5.77 -3.81 6.49
N CYS A 109 -5.00 -4.37 7.43
CA CYS A 109 -3.55 -4.21 7.48
C CYS A 109 -2.85 -4.80 6.25
N SER A 110 -3.36 -5.89 5.67
CA SER A 110 -2.78 -6.48 4.46
C SER A 110 -2.76 -5.49 3.29
N VAL A 111 -3.87 -4.74 3.09
CA VAL A 111 -3.97 -3.73 2.04
C VAL A 111 -3.05 -2.54 2.32
N VAL A 112 -2.98 -2.08 3.58
CA VAL A 112 -2.08 -0.99 3.96
C VAL A 112 -0.62 -1.38 3.71
N VAL A 113 -0.21 -2.60 4.08
CA VAL A 113 1.15 -3.08 3.82
C VAL A 113 1.41 -3.24 2.32
N GLU A 114 0.44 -3.74 1.55
CA GLU A 114 0.51 -3.82 0.09
C GLU A 114 0.67 -2.43 -0.55
N SER A 115 -0.09 -1.43 -0.09
CA SER A 115 -0.04 -0.05 -0.60
C SER A 115 1.28 0.63 -0.26
N GLU A 116 1.79 0.47 0.95
CA GLU A 116 3.09 1.00 1.37
C GLU A 116 4.23 0.35 0.59
N ARG A 117 4.20 -0.98 0.40
CA ARG A 117 5.18 -1.68 -0.45
C ARG A 117 5.10 -1.23 -1.89
N ALA A 118 3.90 -0.98 -2.42
CA ALA A 118 3.73 -0.43 -3.77
C ALA A 118 4.24 1.01 -3.87
N ALA A 119 3.99 1.85 -2.86
CA ALA A 119 4.49 3.22 -2.79
C ALA A 119 6.02 3.28 -2.70
N ALA A 120 6.61 2.45 -1.83
CA ALA A 120 8.06 2.29 -1.72
C ALA A 120 8.66 1.86 -3.06
N ARG A 121 8.05 0.88 -3.75
CA ARG A 121 8.47 0.46 -5.10
C ARG A 121 8.43 1.60 -6.11
N ARG A 122 7.36 2.40 -6.13
CA ARG A 122 7.26 3.59 -7.00
C ARG A 122 8.36 4.62 -6.72
N GLY A 123 8.85 4.75 -5.48
CA GLY A 123 9.98 5.61 -5.14
C GLY A 123 11.28 5.24 -5.88
N TRP A 124 11.40 3.97 -6.28
CA TRP A 124 12.54 3.47 -7.06
C TRP A 124 12.34 3.56 -8.57
N GLU A 125 11.15 3.92 -9.05
CA GLU A 125 10.87 4.06 -10.48
C GLU A 125 11.38 5.39 -11.04
N TYR A 126 11.70 5.43 -12.34
CA TYR A 126 12.03 6.68 -13.01
C TYR A 126 10.77 7.55 -13.18
N PRO A 127 10.81 8.87 -12.94
CA PRO A 127 11.98 9.69 -12.59
C PRO A 127 12.26 9.83 -11.08
N SER A 128 11.47 9.21 -10.20
CA SER A 128 11.58 9.36 -8.75
C SER A 128 12.93 8.93 -8.15
N CYS A 129 13.58 7.92 -8.74
CA CYS A 129 14.92 7.47 -8.34
C CYS A 129 16.08 8.32 -8.89
N ALA A 130 15.78 9.36 -9.68
CA ALA A 130 16.75 10.15 -10.41
C ALA A 130 16.75 11.63 -9.99
N VAL A 131 17.95 12.19 -9.78
CA VAL A 131 18.17 13.61 -9.48
C VAL A 131 19.03 14.22 -10.57
N ARG A 132 18.52 15.25 -11.24
CA ARG A 132 19.30 16.00 -12.23
C ARG A 132 20.45 16.75 -11.55
N ILE A 133 21.67 16.55 -12.05
CA ILE A 133 22.86 17.32 -11.65
C ILE A 133 23.02 18.53 -12.58
N ASP A 134 23.01 18.28 -13.89
CA ASP A 134 23.09 19.28 -14.94
C ASP A 134 22.29 18.84 -16.19
N ASP A 135 22.33 19.62 -17.26
CA ASP A 135 21.56 19.37 -18.49
C ASP A 135 21.87 18.03 -19.18
N ARG A 136 23.01 17.41 -18.88
CA ARG A 136 23.45 16.16 -19.49
C ARG A 136 23.81 15.08 -18.47
N THR A 137 23.62 15.34 -17.18
CA THR A 137 24.10 14.48 -16.10
C THR A 137 23.02 14.24 -15.06
N VAL A 138 22.81 12.98 -14.71
CA VAL A 138 21.80 12.53 -13.73
C VAL A 138 22.46 11.67 -12.65
N ALA A 139 22.05 11.84 -11.39
CA ALA A 139 22.34 10.89 -10.32
C ALA A 139 21.18 9.91 -10.19
N ILE A 140 21.46 8.60 -10.14
CA ILE A 140 20.44 7.55 -10.02
C ILE A 140 20.80 6.66 -8.84
N VAL A 141 19.84 6.43 -7.96
CA VAL A 141 20.02 5.49 -6.84
C VAL A 141 19.57 4.09 -7.27
N ALA A 142 20.40 3.08 -6.97
CA ALA A 142 20.09 1.69 -7.23
C ALA A 142 18.95 1.21 -6.33
N ALA A 143 17.92 0.57 -6.89
CA ALA A 143 16.85 -0.03 -6.11
C ALA A 143 17.37 -1.22 -5.29
N PRO A 144 16.77 -1.52 -4.13
CA PRO A 144 16.97 -2.80 -3.47
C PRO A 144 16.16 -3.89 -4.21
N GLY A 145 16.77 -5.05 -4.47
CA GLY A 145 16.08 -6.20 -5.03
C GLY A 145 16.87 -7.49 -4.81
N ASP A 146 16.18 -8.59 -4.53
CA ASP A 146 16.74 -9.95 -4.40
C ASP A 146 16.57 -10.79 -5.67
N ASP A 147 15.54 -10.50 -6.47
CA ASP A 147 15.19 -11.13 -7.75
C ASP A 147 15.92 -10.51 -8.96
N ASP A 148 16.69 -11.33 -9.68
CA ASP A 148 17.54 -10.89 -10.81
C ASP A 148 16.71 -10.39 -12.02
N ASP A 149 15.61 -11.06 -12.35
CA ASP A 149 14.78 -10.68 -13.50
C ASP A 149 14.06 -9.36 -13.22
N ALA A 150 13.58 -9.18 -11.98
CA ALA A 150 12.94 -7.93 -11.56
C ALA A 150 13.94 -6.75 -11.55
N VAL A 151 15.19 -6.99 -11.14
CA VAL A 151 16.25 -5.97 -11.16
C VAL A 151 16.62 -5.60 -12.59
N ALA A 152 16.76 -6.57 -13.50
CA ALA A 152 17.08 -6.32 -14.90
C ALA A 152 15.98 -5.52 -15.62
N ASP A 153 14.70 -5.89 -15.43
CA ASP A 153 13.56 -5.14 -16.00
C ASP A 153 13.52 -3.70 -15.47
N TRP A 154 13.67 -3.52 -14.15
CA TRP A 154 13.72 -2.21 -13.53
C TRP A 154 14.87 -1.35 -14.10
N ALA A 155 16.08 -1.89 -14.20
CA ALA A 155 17.25 -1.20 -14.73
C ALA A 155 17.03 -0.74 -16.18
N ALA A 156 16.42 -1.60 -17.01
CA ALA A 156 16.07 -1.26 -18.39
C ALA A 156 15.06 -0.10 -18.47
N ARG A 157 14.03 -0.11 -17.62
CA ARG A 157 13.02 0.97 -17.55
C ARG A 157 13.65 2.29 -17.12
N VAL A 158 14.55 2.27 -16.13
CA VAL A 158 15.29 3.47 -15.68
C VAL A 158 16.19 4.02 -16.77
N ALA A 159 16.99 3.16 -17.42
CA ALA A 159 17.89 3.57 -18.50
C ALA A 159 17.12 4.16 -19.69
N LEU A 160 16.00 3.55 -20.08
CA LEU A 160 15.12 4.08 -21.12
C LEU A 160 14.54 5.45 -20.75
N GLY A 161 14.10 5.64 -19.50
CA GLY A 161 13.62 6.92 -19.00
C GLY A 161 14.69 8.01 -19.06
N ALA A 162 15.88 7.73 -18.54
CA ALA A 162 17.01 8.67 -18.57
C ALA A 162 17.45 9.02 -20.00
N SER A 163 17.40 8.05 -20.92
CA SER A 163 17.72 8.26 -22.34
C SER A 163 16.69 9.17 -23.04
N LYS A 164 15.40 9.00 -22.74
CA LYS A 164 14.33 9.88 -23.25
C LYS A 164 14.50 11.33 -22.81
N ASP A 165 15.01 11.52 -21.59
CA ASP A 165 15.34 12.84 -21.04
C ASP A 165 16.71 13.38 -21.50
N ARG A 166 17.38 12.65 -22.41
CA ARG A 166 18.61 13.05 -23.13
C ARG A 166 19.84 13.24 -22.23
N TYR A 167 19.88 12.59 -21.08
CA TYR A 167 21.10 12.52 -20.29
C TYR A 167 22.19 11.76 -21.06
N ALA A 168 23.44 12.19 -20.91
CA ALA A 168 24.60 11.55 -21.52
C ALA A 168 25.53 10.91 -20.49
N ARG A 169 25.41 11.31 -19.22
CA ARG A 169 26.21 10.81 -18.11
C ARG A 169 25.33 10.47 -16.91
N ALA A 170 25.68 9.42 -16.19
CA ALA A 170 25.01 9.02 -14.96
C ALA A 170 26.02 8.84 -13.81
N HIS A 171 25.67 9.32 -12.62
CA HIS A 171 26.31 8.96 -11.37
C HIS A 171 25.43 7.94 -10.65
N LEU A 172 25.98 6.77 -10.33
CA LEU A 172 25.25 5.76 -9.57
C LEU A 172 25.51 5.97 -8.09
N GLY A 173 24.43 6.05 -7.30
CA GLY A 173 24.50 6.10 -5.84
C GLY A 173 25.14 4.86 -5.24
N GLU A 174 25.51 4.95 -3.96
CA GLU A 174 25.92 3.78 -3.18
C GLU A 174 24.71 2.84 -2.96
N GLY A 175 24.94 1.54 -3.02
CA GLY A 175 23.88 0.54 -2.95
C GLY A 175 24.37 -0.88 -3.23
N ASP A 176 23.43 -1.79 -3.38
CA ASP A 176 23.69 -3.19 -3.72
C ASP A 176 24.54 -3.29 -5.01
N ALA A 177 25.65 -4.02 -4.91
CA ALA A 177 26.64 -4.08 -5.98
C ALA A 177 26.09 -4.74 -7.25
N ARG A 178 25.20 -5.73 -7.08
CA ARG A 178 24.55 -6.44 -8.18
C ARG A 178 23.58 -5.51 -8.91
N THR A 179 22.67 -4.87 -8.20
CA THR A 179 21.70 -3.95 -8.81
C THR A 179 22.37 -2.78 -9.51
N ARG A 180 23.49 -2.28 -8.96
CA ARG A 180 24.30 -1.27 -9.62
C ARG A 180 24.93 -1.76 -10.93
N ALA A 181 25.41 -3.01 -10.98
CA ALA A 181 26.00 -3.58 -12.18
C ALA A 181 24.95 -3.71 -13.31
N GLU A 182 23.74 -4.18 -12.99
CA GLU A 182 22.63 -4.26 -13.95
C GLU A 182 22.24 -2.88 -14.48
N LEU A 183 22.15 -1.88 -13.59
CA LEU A 183 21.88 -0.50 -14.01
C LEU A 183 22.99 0.09 -14.87
N GLU A 184 24.26 -0.16 -14.54
CA GLU A 184 25.41 0.26 -15.35
C GLU A 184 25.36 -0.36 -16.76
N GLN A 185 25.01 -1.64 -16.85
CA GLN A 185 24.84 -2.33 -18.12
C GLN A 185 23.69 -1.74 -18.94
N ALA A 186 22.52 -1.54 -18.32
CA ALA A 186 21.35 -0.97 -18.98
C ALA A 186 21.62 0.46 -19.50
N LEU A 187 22.30 1.29 -18.71
CA LEU A 187 22.69 2.65 -19.11
C LEU A 187 23.69 2.65 -20.28
N SER A 188 24.65 1.72 -20.26
CA SER A 188 25.60 1.55 -21.35
C SER A 188 24.90 1.20 -22.68
N LEU A 189 23.88 0.33 -22.63
CA LEU A 189 23.10 -0.07 -23.82
C LEU A 189 22.37 1.11 -24.49
N VAL A 190 21.97 2.12 -23.71
CA VAL A 190 21.31 3.33 -24.22
C VAL A 190 22.29 4.49 -24.44
N GLY A 191 23.60 4.26 -24.35
CA GLY A 191 24.64 5.25 -24.63
C GLY A 191 24.90 6.27 -23.51
N ILE A 192 24.48 5.99 -22.28
CA ILE A 192 24.73 6.85 -21.12
C ILE A 192 25.99 6.37 -20.40
N ALA A 193 27.00 7.24 -20.32
CA ALA A 193 28.26 6.91 -19.66
C ALA A 193 28.13 6.98 -18.13
N VAL A 194 28.53 5.92 -17.43
CA VAL A 194 28.55 5.92 -15.96
C VAL A 194 29.85 6.54 -15.46
N ALA A 195 29.74 7.65 -14.74
CA ALA A 195 30.86 8.33 -14.11
C ALA A 195 31.32 7.55 -12.87
N ARG A 196 32.54 7.01 -12.91
CA ARG A 196 33.15 6.31 -11.77
C ARG A 196 33.91 7.31 -10.91
N GLY A 197 33.34 7.63 -9.74
CA GLY A 197 33.98 8.45 -8.71
C GLY A 197 33.50 9.91 -8.66
N ARG A 198 33.69 10.51 -7.48
CA ARG A 198 33.58 11.95 -7.27
C ARG A 198 34.65 12.60 -8.16
N GLU A 199 34.27 13.31 -9.21
CA GLU A 199 35.21 14.28 -9.80
C GLU A 199 35.61 15.19 -8.63
N GLU A 200 36.89 15.17 -8.24
CA GLU A 200 37.39 16.15 -7.29
C GLU A 200 36.96 17.54 -7.79
N PRO A 201 36.43 18.42 -6.92
CA PRO A 201 36.06 19.75 -7.34
C PRO A 201 37.26 20.37 -8.03
N ARG A 202 37.09 20.70 -9.31
CA ARG A 202 38.16 21.17 -10.20
C ARG A 202 39.00 22.21 -9.45
N SER A 203 40.30 22.01 -9.44
CA SER A 203 41.32 22.70 -8.64
C SER A 203 41.36 24.24 -8.69
N TRP A 204 40.55 24.89 -9.54
CA TRP A 204 40.43 26.35 -9.63
C TRP A 204 39.77 26.98 -8.39
N LEU A 205 39.03 26.22 -7.59
CA LEU A 205 38.51 26.70 -6.29
C LEU A 205 39.59 26.87 -5.20
N ARG A 206 40.84 26.45 -5.44
CA ARG A 206 41.96 26.72 -4.51
C ARG A 206 42.54 28.13 -4.62
N PHE A 207 42.14 28.91 -5.64
CA PHE A 207 42.67 30.28 -5.84
C PHE A 207 42.02 31.35 -4.95
N TRP A 208 40.98 31.02 -4.19
CA TRP A 208 40.19 31.98 -3.40
C TRP A 208 40.39 31.86 -1.88
N LYS A 209 41.54 31.34 -1.43
CA LYS A 209 42.02 31.54 -0.06
C LYS A 209 43.40 32.20 -0.09
N ARG A 210 43.38 33.52 -0.07
CA ARG A 210 44.44 34.35 0.52
C ARG A 210 43.81 35.14 1.66
#